data_AF-A0A3D4AXT3-F1
#
_entry.id   AF-A0A3D4AXT3-F1
#
_cell.length_a   1.000
_cell.length_b   1.000
_cell.length_c   1.000
_cell.angle_alpha   90.00
_cell.angle_beta   90.00
_cell.angle_gamma   90.00
#
_symmetry.space_group_name_H-M   'P 1'
#
loop_
_entity.id
_entity.type
_entity.pdbx_description
1 polymer ?
#
loop_
_entity_poly.entity_id
_entity_poly.type
_entity_poly.pdbx_seq_one_letter_code
_entity_poly.pdbx_strand_id
1 'polypeptide(L)' 'GDFVMLADEVAPVIEALAGQNIEVVAVHNHMVHDTPRVFFLHFWGVGPVDELARGLKAGLAQTGAGAATP' A
#
# COMPACT_ATOMS: atom_id res chain seq x y z
N GLY A 1 -2.70 -8.82 -3.79
CA GLY A 1 -3.84 -7.92 -4.12
C GLY A 1 -3.27 -6.56 -4.44
N ASP A 2 -4.06 -5.49 -4.33
CA ASP A 2 -3.60 -4.12 -4.58
C ASP A 2 -3.85 -3.17 -3.41
N PHE A 3 -2.86 -2.32 -3.14
CA PHE A 3 -3.06 -1.04 -2.47
C PHE A 3 -3.18 0.06 -3.51
N VAL A 4 -4.04 1.04 -3.23
CA VAL A 4 -4.20 2.27 -4.01
C VAL A 4 -3.78 3.43 -3.11
N MET A 5 -2.85 4.26 -3.58
CA MET A 5 -2.09 5.18 -2.74
C MET A 5 -1.87 6.52 -3.43
N LEU A 6 -1.73 7.57 -2.64
CA LEU A 6 -1.12 8.83 -3.09
C LEU A 6 0.41 8.67 -3.21
N ALA A 7 1.05 9.60 -3.92
CA ALA A 7 2.48 9.55 -4.19
C ALA A 7 3.36 9.50 -2.92
N ASP A 8 2.96 10.22 -1.88
CA ASP A 8 3.63 10.29 -0.58
C ASP A 8 3.37 9.06 0.31
N GLU A 9 2.33 8.29 0.02
CA GLU A 9 1.96 7.07 0.75
C GLU A 9 2.72 5.82 0.24
N VAL A 10 3.32 5.88 -0.96
CA VAL A 10 3.98 4.72 -1.59
C VAL A 10 5.09 4.12 -0.72
N ALA A 11 6.05 4.93 -0.28
CA ALA A 11 7.18 4.43 0.49
C ALA A 11 6.78 3.90 1.89
N PRO A 12 5.96 4.63 2.68
CA PRO A 12 5.46 4.12 3.96
C PRO A 12 4.71 2.78 3.84
N VAL A 13 3.88 2.61 2.81
CA VAL A 13 3.17 1.34 2.57
C VAL A 13 4.15 0.22 2.24
N ILE A 14 5.12 0.45 1.36
CA ILE A 14 6.15 -0.55 1.03
C ILE A 14 6.89 -1.00 2.29
N GLU A 15 7.33 -0.05 3.13
CA GLU A 15 8.04 -0.34 4.37
C GLU A 15 7.17 -1.15 5.35
N ALA A 16 5.89 -0.78 5.49
CA ALA A 16 4.95 -1.49 6.36
C ALA A 16 4.68 -2.93 5.89
N LEU A 17 4.55 -3.15 4.57
CA LEU A 17 4.35 -4.50 4.03
C LEU A 17 5.62 -5.36 4.16
N ALA A 18 6.78 -4.81 3.79
CA ALA A 18 8.06 -5.52 3.86
C ALA A 18 8.41 -5.91 5.31
N GLY A 19 8.15 -5.02 6.27
CA GLY A 19 8.35 -5.30 7.71
C GLY A 19 7.46 -6.43 8.25
N GLN A 20 6.41 -6.81 7.51
CA GLN A 20 5.42 -7.82 7.90
C GLN A 20 5.49 -9.07 7.02
N ASN A 21 6.61 -9.28 6.31
CA ASN A 21 6.82 -10.40 5.38
C ASN A 21 5.78 -10.47 4.24
N ILE A 22 5.21 -9.33 3.83
CA ILE A 22 4.39 -9.22 2.64
C ILE A 22 5.29 -8.69 1.50
N GLU A 23 5.40 -9.46 0.42
CA GLU A 23 6.25 -9.15 -0.71
C GLU A 23 5.60 -8.09 -1.61
N VAL A 24 6.37 -7.05 -1.94
CA VAL A 24 5.99 -6.05 -2.94
C VAL A 24 6.41 -6.56 -4.31
N VAL A 25 5.42 -6.80 -5.18
CA VAL A 25 5.62 -7.40 -6.50
C VAL A 25 5.81 -6.33 -7.57
N ALA A 26 5.01 -5.26 -7.53
CA ALA A 26 5.11 -4.18 -8.52
C ALA A 26 4.50 -2.88 -7.99
N VAL A 27 5.00 -1.75 -8.48
CA VAL A 27 4.40 -0.42 -8.31
C VAL A 27 4.17 0.18 -9.70
N HIS A 28 2.95 0.65 -9.95
CA HIS A 28 2.57 1.17 -11.27
C HIS A 28 1.44 2.20 -11.18
N ASN A 29 1.19 2.90 -12.30
CA ASN A 29 0.08 3.84 -12.49
C ASN A 29 -0.47 3.64 -13.91
N HIS A 30 -1.78 3.79 -14.07
CA HIS A 30 -2.47 3.63 -15.36
C HIS A 30 -3.04 4.94 -15.91
N MET A 31 -2.96 6.03 -15.16
CA MET A 31 -3.66 7.28 -15.47
C MET A 31 -2.67 8.31 -16.00
N VAL A 32 -2.92 8.80 -17.22
CA VAL A 32 -1.98 9.69 -17.91
C VAL A 32 -2.02 11.14 -17.39
N HIS A 33 -3.19 11.58 -16.89
CA HIS A 33 -3.45 12.97 -16.51
C HIS A 33 -4.20 13.07 -15.15
N ASP A 34 -4.02 12.10 -14.25
CA ASP A 34 -4.67 12.16 -12.95
C ASP A 34 -4.10 13.29 -12.06
N THR A 35 -4.95 13.84 -11.21
CA THR A 35 -4.58 14.81 -10.17
C THR A 35 -5.57 14.65 -9.00
N PRO A 36 -5.11 14.26 -7.80
CA PRO A 36 -3.74 13.85 -7.46
C PRO A 36 -3.32 12.57 -8.21
N ARG A 37 -2.00 12.34 -8.32
CA ARG A 37 -1.49 11.09 -8.90
C ARG A 37 -1.75 9.92 -7.95
N VAL A 38 -2.27 8.83 -8.49
CA VAL A 38 -2.57 7.61 -7.74
C VAL A 38 -1.66 6.47 -8.20
N PHE A 39 -1.13 5.71 -7.26
CA PHE A 39 -0.27 4.55 -7.51
C PHE A 39 -0.93 3.27 -7.03
N PHE A 40 -0.67 2.19 -7.76
CA PHE A 40 -1.10 0.83 -7.46
C PHE A 40 0.10 0.00 -7.06
N LEU A 41 -0.02 -0.76 -5.98
CA LEU A 41 1.01 -1.66 -5.49
C LEU A 41 0.48 -3.09 -5.41
N HIS A 42 1.00 -3.95 -6.29
CA HIS A 42 0.74 -5.38 -6.25
C HIS A 42 1.57 -6.02 -5.16
N PHE A 43 0.92 -6.82 -4.31
CA PHE A 43 1.59 -7.58 -3.25
C PHE A 43 1.27 -9.07 -3.28
N TRP A 44 2.19 -9.86 -2.73
CA TRP A 44 2.07 -11.29 -2.53
C TRP A 44 2.36 -11.67 -1.08
N GLY A 45 1.67 -12.67 -0.56
CA GLY A 45 1.88 -13.17 0.79
C GLY A 45 1.18 -14.50 1.01
N VAL A 46 1.88 -15.43 1.68
CA VAL A 46 1.35 -16.75 2.04
C VAL A 46 1.75 -17.01 3.48
N GLY A 47 0.78 -17.40 4.32
CA GLY A 47 1.03 -17.64 5.74
C GLY A 47 -0.27 -17.75 6.54
N PRO A 48 -0.15 -17.80 7.88
CA PRO A 48 -1.28 -17.76 8.79
C PRO A 48 -2.17 -16.53 8.55
N VAL A 49 -3.48 -16.73 8.64
CA VAL A 49 -4.47 -15.66 8.35
C VAL A 49 -4.27 -14.45 9.26
N ASP A 50 -3.90 -14.63 10.52
CA ASP A 50 -3.69 -13.55 11.47
C ASP A 50 -2.44 -12.72 11.13
N GLU A 51 -1.37 -13.35 10.65
CA GLU A 51 -0.16 -12.67 10.18
C GLU A 51 -0.44 -11.86 8.91
N LEU A 52 -1.14 -12.47 7.93
CA LEU A 52 -1.55 -11.78 6.71
C LEU A 52 -2.45 -10.59 7.03
N ALA A 53 -3.47 -10.78 7.88
CA ALA A 53 -4.38 -9.71 8.28
C ALA A 53 -3.64 -8.56 8.99
N ARG A 54 -2.67 -8.88 9.87
CA ARG A 54 -1.85 -7.90 10.56
C ARG A 54 -0.95 -7.13 9.59
N GLY A 55 -0.34 -7.80 8.62
CA GLY A 55 0.47 -7.18 7.57
C GLY A 55 -0.33 -6.23 6.69
N LEU A 56 -1.48 -6.70 6.18
CA LEU A 56 -2.36 -5.87 5.35
C LEU A 56 -2.91 -4.67 6.12
N LYS A 57 -3.27 -4.85 7.40
CA LYS A 57 -3.72 -3.75 8.26
C LYS A 57 -2.62 -2.70 8.47
N ALA A 58 -1.36 -3.12 8.61
CA ALA A 58 -0.24 -2.20 8.76
C ALA A 58 -0.01 -1.38 7.49
N GLY A 59 -0.07 -1.99 6.31
CA GLY A 59 -0.03 -1.28 5.02
C GLY A 59 -1.20 -0.32 4.86
N LEU A 60 -2.43 -0.75 5.18
CA LEU A 60 -3.63 0.09 5.07
C LEU A 60 -3.56 1.32 5.98
N ALA A 61 -2.97 1.20 7.17
CA ALA A 61 -2.79 2.31 8.10
C ALA A 61 -1.86 3.42 7.57
N GLN A 62 -1.07 3.15 6.52
CA GLN A 62 -0.23 4.15 5.85
C GLN A 62 -0.94 4.82 4.67
N THR A 63 -2.20 4.49 4.41
CA THR A 63 -3.04 5.11 3.36
C THR A 63 -4.11 6.00 3.98
N GLY A 64 -4.56 7.02 3.25
CA GLY A 64 -5.55 7.98 3.72
C GLY A 64 -5.05 8.95 4.80
N ALA A 65 -3.73 8.93 5.10
CA ALA A 65 -3.13 9.76 6.14
C ALA A 65 -3.13 11.26 5.77
N GLY A 66 -3.07 11.57 4.45
CA GLY A 66 -3.14 12.94 3.94
C GLY A 66 -4.54 13.57 3.92
N ALA A 67 -5.61 12.79 4.13
CA ALA A 67 -6.99 13.29 4.15
C ALA A 67 -7.45 13.77 5.54
N ALA A 68 -6.62 13.58 6.58
CA ALA A 68 -6.88 14.07 7.93
C ALA A 68 -6.39 15.52 8.10
N THR A 69 -6.97 16.45 7.35
CA THR A 69 -7.02 17.87 7.74
C THR A 69 -8.42 18.37 7.37
N PRO A 70 -9.17 18.92 8.35
CA PRO A 70 -10.57 19.34 8.15
C PRO A 70 -10.71 20.45 7.10
#